data_AF-A0A956Y2G8-F1
#
_entry.id   AF-A0A956Y2G8-F1
#
_cell.length_a   1.000
_cell.length_b   1.000
_cell.length_c   1.000
_cell.angle_alpha   90.00
_cell.angle_beta   90.00
_cell.angle_gamma   90.00
#
_symmetry.space_group_name_H-M   'P 1'
#
loop_
_entity.id
_entity.type
_entity.pdbx_description
1 polymer ?
#
loop_
_entity_poly.entity_id
_entity_poly.type
_entity_poly.pdbx_seq_one_letter_code
_entity_poly.pdbx_strand_id
1 'polypeptide(L)' 'INGEPVNLPLDKRVVSIPLEQLTQAKRIVGVAGGRRKLNAIRGAVNGKLINVLITDHHSAQALLDG' A
#
# COMPACT_ATOMS: atom_id res chain seq x y z
N ILE A 1 -5.72 10.41 0.80
CA ILE A 1 -4.88 9.49 1.62
C ILE A 1 -3.53 9.42 0.95
N ASN A 2 -2.47 9.89 1.61
CA ASN A 2 -1.18 10.16 0.95
C ASN A 2 -0.20 9.00 1.03
N GLY A 3 -0.48 7.99 1.87
CA GLY A 3 0.40 6.83 2.02
C GLY A 3 1.61 7.04 2.94
N GLU A 4 1.61 8.13 3.70
CA GLU A 4 2.66 8.42 4.68
C GLU A 4 2.60 7.45 5.86
N PRO A 5 3.74 6.86 6.28
CA PRO A 5 3.81 6.03 7.47
C PRO A 5 3.41 6.81 8.74
N VAL A 6 2.69 6.14 9.64
CA VAL A 6 2.38 6.68 10.97
C VAL A 6 3.31 6.03 11.97
N ASN A 7 4.24 6.81 12.53
CA ASN A 7 5.22 6.32 13.48
C ASN A 7 4.57 6.01 14.84
N LEU A 8 4.60 4.75 15.25
CA LEU A 8 4.02 4.27 16.50
C LEU A 8 5.08 3.56 17.37
N PRO A 9 4.92 3.56 18.71
CA PRO A 9 5.81 2.79 19.59
C PRO A 9 5.82 1.28 19.30
N LEU A 10 4.74 0.76 18.70
CA LEU A 10 4.60 -0.64 18.30
C LEU A 10 5.57 -1.04 17.19
N ASP A 11 5.99 -0.11 16.32
CA ASP A 11 6.87 -0.42 15.18
C ASP A 11 8.24 -0.96 15.67
N LYS A 12 8.70 -0.47 16.83
CA LYS A 12 9.94 -0.94 17.49
C LYS A 12 9.86 -2.37 18.03
N ARG A 13 8.66 -2.96 18.05
CA ARG A 13 8.41 -4.32 18.57
C ARG A 13 8.25 -5.34 17.44
N VAL A 14 8.31 -4.93 16.18
CA VAL A 14 8.13 -5.79 15.02
C VAL A 14 9.49 -6.12 14.39
N VAL A 15 9.81 -7.41 14.28
CA VAL A 15 10.96 -7.87 13.49
C VAL A 15 10.50 -8.08 12.05
N SER A 16 10.85 -7.16 11.15
CA SER A 16 10.47 -7.20 9.74
C SER A 16 11.48 -6.44 8.87
N ILE A 17 11.30 -6.50 7.54
CA ILE A 17 12.05 -5.66 6.60
C ILE A 17 11.59 -4.19 6.81
N PRO A 18 12.50 -3.24 7.06
CA PRO A 18 12.15 -1.83 7.15
C PRO A 18 11.47 -1.34 5.88
N LEU A 19 10.49 -0.45 6.00
CA LEU A 19 9.73 0.04 4.86
C LEU A 19 10.62 0.79 3.85
N GLU A 20 11.62 1.51 4.36
CA GLU A 20 12.62 2.23 3.57
C GLU A 20 13.46 1.28 2.74
N GLN A 21 13.72 0.08 3.25
CA GLN A 21 14.45 -0.97 2.52
C GLN A 21 13.52 -1.67 1.51
N LEU A 22 12.27 -1.94 1.89
CA LEU A 22 11.29 -2.56 0.99
C LEU A 22 11.09 -1.71 -0.28
N THR A 23 11.01 -0.39 -0.13
CA THR A 23 10.80 0.55 -1.24
C THR A 23 11.99 0.68 -2.19
N GLN A 24 13.17 0.15 -1.86
CA GLN A 24 14.32 0.07 -2.77
C GLN A 24 14.21 -1.06 -3.80
N ALA A 25 13.33 -2.04 -3.59
CA ALA A 25 13.16 -3.12 -4.53
C ALA A 25 12.62 -2.58 -5.87
N LYS A 26 13.26 -2.99 -6.98
CA LYS A 26 12.85 -2.58 -8.34
C LYS A 26 11.36 -2.88 -8.62
N ARG A 27 10.84 -3.97 -8.06
CA ARG A 27 9.45 -4.41 -8.26
C ARG A 27 8.84 -4.81 -6.92
N ILE A 28 7.72 -4.18 -6.59
CA ILE A 28 6.97 -4.40 -5.35
C ILE A 28 5.50 -4.60 -5.74
N VAL A 29 5.03 -5.84 -5.58
CA VAL A 29 3.69 -6.26 -6.02
C VAL A 29 2.74 -6.30 -4.82
N GLY A 30 1.71 -5.47 -4.85
CA GLY A 30 0.57 -5.54 -3.93
C GLY A 30 -0.57 -6.37 -4.53
N VAL A 31 -1.18 -7.24 -3.73
CA VAL A 31 -2.39 -7.99 -4.11
C VAL A 31 -3.49 -7.67 -3.11
N ALA A 32 -4.50 -6.94 -3.56
CA ALA A 32 -5.60 -6.51 -2.69
C ALA A 32 -6.84 -6.15 -3.51
N GLY A 33 -8.02 -6.36 -2.93
CA GLY A 33 -9.31 -6.04 -3.54
C GLY A 33 -10.42 -5.92 -2.51
N GLY A 34 -11.59 -5.54 -2.97
CA GLY A 34 -12.80 -5.28 -2.21
C GLY A 34 -12.94 -3.85 -1.67
N ARG A 35 -14.18 -3.35 -1.67
CA ARG A 35 -14.57 -1.98 -1.27
C ARG A 35 -14.04 -1.55 0.10
N ARG A 36 -14.00 -2.48 1.09
CA ARG A 36 -13.50 -2.19 2.45
C ARG A 36 -12.02 -1.78 2.47
N LYS A 37 -11.22 -2.22 1.49
CA LYS A 37 -9.77 -1.96 1.44
C LYS A 37 -9.39 -0.76 0.57
N LEU A 38 -10.36 -0.10 -0.09
CA LEU A 38 -10.10 0.93 -1.09
C LEU A 38 -9.14 2.03 -0.60
N ASN A 39 -9.41 2.54 0.61
CA ASN A 39 -8.59 3.57 1.23
C ASN A 39 -7.15 3.13 1.54
N ALA A 40 -6.98 1.88 1.99
CA ALA A 40 -5.66 1.31 2.24
C ALA A 40 -4.88 1.08 0.94
N ILE A 41 -5.56 0.59 -0.11
CA ILE A 41 -4.96 0.39 -1.44
C ILE A 41 -4.52 1.74 -2.03
N ARG A 42 -5.40 2.75 -1.99
CA ARG A 42 -5.07 4.12 -2.44
C ARG A 42 -3.88 4.69 -1.68
N GLY A 43 -3.82 4.48 -0.37
CA GLY A 43 -2.67 4.88 0.45
C GLY A 43 -1.37 4.19 0.01
N ALA A 44 -1.38 2.86 -0.17
CA ALA A 44 -0.20 2.11 -0.58
C ALA A 44 0.33 2.54 -1.97
N VAL A 45 -0.58 2.82 -2.92
CA VAL A 45 -0.23 3.32 -4.25
C VAL A 45 0.34 4.75 -4.17
N ASN A 46 -0.36 5.66 -3.49
CA ASN A 46 0.05 7.06 -3.39
C ASN A 46 1.39 7.23 -2.65
N GLY A 47 1.60 6.45 -1.59
CA GLY A 47 2.85 6.42 -0.84
C GLY A 47 3.98 5.67 -1.54
N LYS A 48 3.75 5.15 -2.76
CA LYS A 48 4.72 4.35 -3.54
C LYS A 48 5.27 3.15 -2.76
N LEU A 49 4.46 2.62 -1.83
CA LEU A 49 4.80 1.41 -1.06
C LEU A 49 4.70 0.16 -1.94
N ILE A 50 3.94 0.25 -3.04
CA ILE A 50 3.88 -0.73 -4.12
C ILE A 50 4.01 0.01 -5.46
N ASN A 51 4.55 -0.68 -6.46
CA ASN A 51 4.63 -0.15 -7.84
C ASN A 51 3.93 -1.04 -8.87
N VAL A 52 3.42 -2.19 -8.44
CA VAL A 52 2.51 -3.04 -9.21
C VAL A 52 1.33 -3.40 -8.30
N LEU A 53 0.11 -3.27 -8.80
CA LEU A 53 -1.12 -3.65 -8.09
C LEU A 53 -1.88 -4.71 -8.89
N ILE A 54 -2.18 -5.83 -8.23
CA ILE A 54 -3.16 -6.82 -8.68
C ILE A 54 -4.42 -6.63 -7.85
N THR A 55 -5.54 -6.33 -8.51
CA THR A 55 -6.82 -6.01 -7.86
C THR A 55 -8.01 -6.50 -8.70
N ASP A 56 -9.20 -6.49 -8.11
CA ASP A 56 -10.44 -6.83 -8.82
C ASP A 56 -11.00 -5.61 -9.58
N HIS A 57 -11.87 -5.88 -10.56
CA HIS A 57 -12.49 -4.85 -11.41
C HIS A 57 -13.17 -3.73 -10.61
N HIS A 58 -13.91 -4.05 -9.54
CA HIS A 58 -14.65 -3.04 -8.79
C HIS A 58 -13.71 -2.12 -8.01
N SER A 59 -12.65 -2.70 -7.43
CA SER A 59 -11.60 -1.92 -6.76
C SER A 59 -10.81 -1.07 -7.74
N ALA A 60 -10.47 -1.60 -8.92
CA ALA A 60 -9.79 -0.85 -9.97
C ALA A 60 -10.61 0.38 -10.40
N GLN A 61 -11.90 0.19 -10.70
CA GLN A 61 -12.78 1.29 -11.09
C GLN A 61 -12.88 2.36 -9.98
N ALA A 62 -13.12 1.94 -8.74
CA ALA A 62 -13.23 2.86 -7.62
C ALA A 62 -11.92 3.60 -7.27
N LEU A 63 -10.76 3.08 -7.68
CA LEU A 63 -9.47 3.76 -7.56
C LEU A 63 -9.26 4.81 -8.65
N LEU A 64 -9.87 4.65 -9.83
CA LEU A 64 -9.82 5.64 -10.92
C LEU A 64 -10.78 6.81 -10.70
N ASP A 65 -11.93 6.55 -10.08
CA ASP A 65 -13.02 7.53 -9.93
C ASP A 65 -12.79 8.57 -8.81
N GLY A 66 -11.63 8.57 -8.13
CA GLY A 66 -11.40 9.52 -7.02
C GLY A 66 -9.95 9.73 -6.64
#